data_AF-A0A1Y1N9I8-F1
#
_entry.id   AF-A0A1Y1N9I8-F1
#
_cell.length_a   1.000
_cell.length_b   1.000
_cell.length_c   1.000
_cell.angle_alpha   90.00
_cell.angle_beta   90.00
_cell.angle_gamma   90.00
#
_symmetry.space_group_name_H-M   'P 1'
#
loop_
_entity.id
_entity.type
_entity.pdbx_description
1 polymer ?
#
loop_
_entity_poly.entity_id
_entity_poly.type
_entity_poly.pdbx_seq_one_letter_code
_entity_poly.pdbx_strand_id
1 'polypeptide(L)'
;FRELSSVPTQKLYILVAMKFLIIMLLLVFAQQRCSSKIISDWEIGLEKYSMKCANETNLDPTISKRILREFYMPDERNFQCFLKCIMENSGVLKSSHEVDIQELIEVVHITPEIARMCVAESDVEKNECRKMYLIALCSMRRLL
;
A
#
# COMPACT_ATOMS: atom_id res chain seq x y z
N PHE A 1 -23.56 28.99 -53.18
CA PHE A 1 -22.38 28.24 -52.70
C PHE A 1 -22.07 28.68 -51.29
N ARG A 2 -22.44 27.87 -50.30
CA ARG A 2 -22.36 28.16 -48.86
C ARG A 2 -21.51 27.07 -48.21
N GLU A 3 -20.20 27.19 -48.28
CA GLU A 3 -19.25 26.32 -47.57
C GLU A 3 -17.95 27.10 -47.33
N LEU A 4 -17.79 27.78 -46.20
CA LEU A 4 -16.49 28.28 -45.71
C LEU A 4 -16.69 28.97 -44.36
N SER A 5 -16.71 28.22 -43.25
CA SER A 5 -16.45 28.79 -41.90
C SER A 5 -16.32 27.79 -40.72
N SER A 6 -16.42 26.47 -40.90
CA SER A 6 -16.40 25.52 -39.77
C SER A 6 -15.04 24.88 -39.43
N VAL A 7 -14.03 25.04 -40.27
CA VAL A 7 -12.76 24.27 -40.18
C VAL A 7 -11.83 24.66 -39.01
N PRO A 8 -11.66 25.94 -38.61
CA PRO A 8 -10.67 26.30 -37.59
C PRO A 8 -11.08 25.88 -36.17
N THR A 9 -12.37 25.99 -35.84
CA THR A 9 -12.94 25.59 -34.54
C THR A 9 -12.91 24.09 -34.34
N GLN A 10 -13.13 23.29 -35.39
CA GLN A 10 -13.09 21.83 -35.31
C GLN A 10 -11.68 21.29 -35.05
N LYS A 11 -10.65 21.85 -35.71
CA LYS A 11 -9.24 21.48 -35.45
C LYS A 11 -8.81 21.86 -34.04
N LEU A 12 -9.26 23.02 -33.54
CA LEU A 12 -8.98 23.45 -32.17
C LEU A 12 -9.62 22.51 -31.14
N TYR A 13 -10.87 22.09 -31.37
CA TYR A 13 -11.58 21.15 -30.49
C TYR A 13 -10.89 19.79 -30.42
N ILE A 14 -10.44 19.25 -31.57
CA ILE A 14 -9.71 17.99 -31.64
C ILE A 14 -8.36 18.09 -30.89
N LEU A 15 -7.64 19.20 -31.05
CA LEU A 15 -6.36 19.41 -30.38
C LEU A 15 -6.52 19.49 -28.85
N VAL A 16 -7.57 20.15 -28.37
CA VAL A 16 -7.91 20.24 -26.95
C VAL A 16 -8.33 18.87 -26.41
N ALA A 17 -9.22 18.15 -27.11
CA ALA A 17 -9.66 16.82 -26.72
C ALA A 17 -8.50 15.81 -26.66
N MET A 18 -7.57 15.86 -27.62
CA MET A 18 -6.39 15.00 -27.64
C MET A 18 -5.45 15.30 -26.46
N LYS A 19 -5.24 16.58 -26.11
CA LYS A 19 -4.47 16.96 -24.92
C LYS A 19 -5.13 16.48 -23.63
N PHE A 20 -6.45 16.63 -23.50
CA PHE A 20 -7.20 16.11 -22.35
C PHE A 20 -7.11 14.60 -22.23
N LEU A 21 -7.24 13.86 -23.34
CA LEU A 21 -7.04 12.40 -23.38
C LEU A 21 -5.64 11.99 -22.95
N ILE A 22 -4.60 12.69 -23.44
CA ILE A 22 -3.21 12.43 -23.06
C ILE A 22 -3.01 12.70 -21.56
N ILE A 23 -3.54 13.80 -21.02
CA ILE A 23 -3.45 14.12 -19.58
C ILE A 23 -4.18 13.05 -18.75
N MET A 24 -5.38 12.64 -19.14
CA MET A 24 -6.12 11.58 -18.45
C MET A 24 -5.37 10.25 -18.48
N LEU A 25 -4.76 9.88 -19.61
CA LEU A 25 -3.92 8.68 -19.71
C LEU A 25 -2.68 8.79 -18.79
N LEU A 26 -1.99 9.94 -18.78
CA LEU A 26 -0.85 10.16 -17.90
C LEU A 26 -1.22 10.08 -16.42
N LEU A 27 -2.42 10.55 -16.03
CA LEU A 27 -2.93 10.41 -14.66
C LEU A 27 -3.22 8.95 -14.29
N VAL A 28 -3.76 8.15 -15.21
CA VAL A 28 -3.99 6.71 -15.02
C VAL A 28 -2.66 5.94 -14.91
N PHE A 29 -1.67 6.25 -15.74
CA PHE A 29 -0.33 5.68 -15.64
C PHE A 29 0.36 6.09 -14.33
N ALA A 30 0.21 7.35 -13.91
CA ALA A 30 0.71 7.83 -12.63
C ALA A 30 -0.04 7.27 -11.42
N GLN A 31 -1.20 6.63 -11.59
CA GLN A 31 -1.94 5.92 -10.52
C GLN A 31 -1.48 4.46 -10.34
N GLN A 32 -0.65 3.88 -11.21
CA GLN A 32 0.01 2.58 -10.97
C GLN A 32 1.12 2.65 -9.89
N ARG A 33 0.93 3.49 -8.85
CA ARG A 33 1.98 3.91 -7.91
C ARG A 33 2.57 2.80 -7.06
N CYS A 34 1.84 1.71 -6.84
CA CYS A 34 2.44 0.50 -6.32
C CYS A 34 2.87 -0.34 -7.53
N SER A 35 4.18 -0.39 -7.79
CA SER A 35 4.69 -1.20 -8.91
C SER A 35 4.15 -2.63 -8.77
N SER A 36 3.72 -3.23 -9.88
CA SER A 36 3.23 -4.62 -9.89
C SER A 36 4.23 -5.58 -9.21
N LYS A 37 5.52 -5.23 -9.24
CA LYS A 37 6.60 -5.91 -8.53
C LYS A 37 6.44 -5.87 -7.00
N ILE A 38 6.17 -4.71 -6.39
CA ILE A 38 5.99 -4.61 -4.92
C ILE A 38 4.80 -5.45 -4.46
N ILE A 39 3.67 -5.38 -5.19
CA ILE A 39 2.48 -6.19 -4.88
C ILE A 39 2.82 -7.68 -4.98
N SER A 40 3.53 -8.08 -6.04
CA SER A 40 3.95 -9.47 -6.24
C SER A 40 4.90 -9.97 -5.14
N ASP A 41 5.93 -9.19 -4.79
CA ASP A 41 6.92 -9.57 -3.77
C ASP A 41 6.26 -9.71 -2.40
N TRP A 42 5.35 -8.79 -2.07
CA TRP A 42 4.59 -8.81 -0.83
C TRP A 42 3.64 -10.02 -0.74
N GLU A 43 2.92 -10.31 -1.83
CA GLU A 43 2.05 -11.49 -1.90
C GLU A 43 2.85 -12.77 -1.70
N ILE A 44 3.96 -12.94 -2.41
CA ILE A 44 4.82 -14.13 -2.29
C ILE A 44 5.42 -14.22 -0.87
N GLY A 45 5.91 -13.11 -0.33
CA GLY A 45 6.60 -13.06 0.95
C GLY A 45 5.69 -13.37 2.14
N LEU A 46 4.42 -12.94 2.09
CA LEU A 46 3.48 -13.02 3.20
C LEU A 46 2.39 -14.09 3.03
N GLU A 47 2.24 -14.69 1.85
CA GLU A 47 1.28 -15.77 1.60
C GLU A 47 1.48 -16.93 2.58
N LYS A 48 2.74 -17.29 2.89
CA LYS A 48 3.08 -18.35 3.86
C LYS A 48 2.53 -18.11 5.27
N TYR A 49 2.27 -16.85 5.65
CA TYR A 49 1.78 -16.49 6.99
C TYR A 49 0.30 -16.10 6.99
N SER A 50 -0.25 -15.76 5.83
CA SER A 50 -1.62 -15.25 5.69
C SER A 50 -2.65 -16.23 6.25
N MET A 51 -2.54 -17.52 5.93
CA MET A 51 -3.48 -18.53 6.43
C MET A 51 -3.41 -18.68 7.96
N LYS A 52 -2.20 -18.78 8.52
CA LYS A 52 -1.99 -18.92 9.97
C LYS A 52 -2.56 -17.71 10.72
N CYS A 53 -2.16 -16.51 10.32
CA CYS A 53 -2.56 -15.28 11.01
C CYS A 53 -4.04 -14.96 10.84
N ALA A 54 -4.64 -15.29 9.70
CA ALA A 54 -6.08 -15.14 9.49
C ALA A 54 -6.86 -16.07 10.41
N ASN A 55 -6.43 -17.33 10.57
CA ASN A 55 -7.06 -18.27 11.50
C ASN A 55 -6.95 -17.79 12.96
N GLU A 56 -5.77 -17.31 13.39
CA GLU A 56 -5.56 -16.79 14.75
C GLU A 56 -6.43 -15.58 15.09
N THR A 57 -6.83 -14.80 14.08
CA THR A 57 -7.58 -13.54 14.26
C THR A 57 -9.02 -13.62 13.77
N ASN A 58 -9.47 -14.80 13.36
CA ASN A 58 -10.79 -15.06 12.79
C ASN A 58 -11.12 -14.12 11.61
N LEU A 59 -10.15 -13.97 10.71
CA LEU A 59 -10.28 -13.22 9.46
C LEU A 59 -10.28 -14.15 8.26
N ASP A 60 -10.73 -13.63 7.12
CA ASP A 60 -10.61 -14.33 5.84
C ASP A 60 -9.13 -14.41 5.42
N PRO A 61 -8.59 -15.59 5.03
CA PRO A 61 -7.19 -15.73 4.59
C PRO A 61 -6.78 -14.86 3.40
N THR A 62 -7.75 -14.38 2.61
CA THR A 62 -7.52 -13.46 1.48
C THR A 62 -7.31 -12.01 1.94
N ILE A 63 -7.48 -11.70 3.22
CA ILE A 63 -7.37 -10.35 3.78
C ILE A 63 -6.02 -9.69 3.47
N SER A 64 -4.94 -10.47 3.41
CA SER A 64 -3.61 -9.97 3.05
C SER A 64 -3.61 -9.36 1.65
N LYS A 65 -4.14 -10.06 0.65
CA LYS A 65 -4.18 -9.59 -0.75
C LYS A 65 -4.90 -8.25 -0.90
N ARG A 66 -5.86 -7.95 -0.01
CA ARG A 66 -6.64 -6.72 -0.03
C ARG A 66 -5.86 -5.50 0.51
N ILE A 67 -4.81 -5.71 1.30
CA ILE A 67 -4.04 -4.61 1.91
C ILE A 67 -3.39 -3.72 0.84
N LEU A 68 -2.66 -4.33 -0.11
CA LEU A 68 -2.01 -3.56 -1.17
C LEU A 68 -2.90 -3.33 -2.39
N ARG A 69 -3.79 -4.28 -2.72
CA ARG A 69 -4.65 -4.17 -3.92
C ARG A 69 -5.81 -3.20 -3.75
N GLU A 70 -6.39 -3.15 -2.55
CA GLU A 70 -7.59 -2.35 -2.25
C GLU A 70 -7.31 -1.22 -1.25
N PHE A 71 -6.08 -1.11 -0.74
CA PHE A 71 -5.75 -0.23 0.39
C PHE A 71 -6.63 -0.51 1.62
N TYR A 72 -7.01 -1.79 1.81
CA TYR A 72 -7.90 -2.20 2.89
C TYR A 72 -7.15 -2.26 4.22
N MET A 73 -7.41 -1.26 5.07
CA MET A 73 -6.68 -1.02 6.33
C MET A 73 -7.64 -0.65 7.48
N PRO A 74 -8.65 -1.49 7.78
CA PRO A 74 -9.69 -1.17 8.75
C PRO A 74 -9.11 -0.99 10.16
N ASP A 75 -9.66 -0.05 10.91
CA ASP A 75 -9.27 0.20 12.30
C ASP A 75 -10.01 -0.76 13.25
N GLU A 76 -9.82 -2.06 13.06
CA GLU A 76 -10.46 -3.12 13.83
C GLU A 76 -9.42 -3.99 14.55
N ARG A 77 -9.70 -4.39 15.79
CA ARG A 77 -8.72 -5.08 16.65
C ARG A 77 -8.19 -6.38 16.04
N ASN A 78 -9.06 -7.19 15.45
CA ASN A 78 -8.69 -8.43 14.74
C ASN A 78 -7.71 -8.16 13.60
N PHE A 79 -7.95 -7.13 12.78
CA PHE A 79 -7.05 -6.73 11.69
C PHE A 79 -5.72 -6.17 12.20
N GLN A 80 -5.74 -5.37 13.27
CA GLN A 80 -4.52 -4.90 13.92
C GLN A 80 -3.66 -6.09 14.41
N CYS A 81 -4.28 -7.08 15.06
CA CYS A 81 -3.56 -8.26 15.52
C CYS A 81 -3.14 -9.19 14.38
N PHE A 82 -3.84 -9.16 13.25
CA PHE A 82 -3.42 -9.87 12.04
C PHE A 82 -2.08 -9.34 11.53
N LEU A 83 -1.94 -8.01 11.45
CA LEU A 83 -0.68 -7.36 11.07
C LEU A 83 0.44 -7.67 12.06
N LYS A 84 0.14 -7.68 13.36
CA LYS A 84 1.11 -8.13 14.38
C LYS A 84 1.59 -9.55 14.10
N CYS A 85 0.68 -10.51 13.91
CA CYS A 85 1.05 -11.89 13.64
C CYS A 85 1.91 -12.01 12.37
N ILE A 86 1.56 -11.30 11.31
CA ILE A 86 2.35 -11.27 10.08
C ILE A 86 3.78 -10.77 10.35
N MET A 87 3.91 -9.64 11.06
CA MET A 87 5.21 -9.04 11.39
C MET A 87 6.06 -9.90 12.32
N GLU A 88 5.45 -10.63 13.26
CA GLU A 88 6.17 -11.59 14.12
C GLU A 88 6.72 -12.76 13.30
N ASN A 89 5.89 -13.34 12.44
CA ASN A 89 6.31 -14.50 11.63
C ASN A 89 7.29 -14.10 10.51
N SER A 90 7.26 -12.85 10.05
CA SER A 90 8.24 -12.32 9.11
C SER A 90 9.55 -11.85 9.75
N GLY A 91 9.67 -11.87 11.08
CA GLY A 91 10.89 -11.46 11.79
C GLY A 91 11.02 -9.96 12.01
N VAL A 92 10.02 -9.17 11.59
CA VAL A 92 9.95 -7.71 11.80
C VAL A 92 9.71 -7.38 13.27
N LEU A 93 8.82 -8.11 13.94
CA LEU A 93 8.61 -8.01 15.38
C LEU A 93 9.36 -9.16 16.06
N LYS A 94 10.41 -8.83 16.82
CA LYS A 94 11.19 -9.83 17.59
C LYS A 94 10.45 -10.26 18.84
N SER A 95 10.87 -11.37 19.42
CA SER A 95 10.37 -11.84 20.73
C SER A 95 10.68 -10.88 21.88
N SER A 96 11.62 -9.96 21.72
CA SER A 96 11.89 -8.85 22.65
C SER A 96 10.86 -7.73 22.57
N HIS A 97 9.86 -7.84 21.69
CA HIS A 97 8.88 -6.79 21.35
C HIS A 97 9.50 -5.59 20.62
N GLU A 98 10.73 -5.71 20.16
CA GLU A 98 11.43 -4.71 19.36
C GLU A 98 11.16 -4.91 17.87
N VAL A 99 11.14 -3.79 17.13
CA VAL A 99 10.98 -3.80 15.67
C VAL A 99 12.36 -3.84 15.02
N ASP A 100 12.58 -4.83 14.18
CA ASP A 100 13.75 -4.92 13.32
C ASP A 100 13.56 -4.08 12.06
N ILE A 101 14.29 -2.98 12.02
CA ILE A 101 14.23 -1.99 10.95
C ILE A 101 14.66 -2.61 9.62
N GLN A 102 15.63 -3.53 9.61
CA GLN A 102 16.12 -4.13 8.37
C GLN A 102 15.07 -5.08 7.80
N GLU A 103 14.49 -5.93 8.64
CA GLU A 103 13.38 -6.81 8.23
C GLU A 103 12.17 -5.98 7.75
N LEU A 104 11.87 -4.85 8.41
CA LEU A 104 10.78 -3.96 8.01
C LEU A 104 11.01 -3.37 6.61
N ILE A 105 12.24 -2.93 6.32
CA ILE A 105 12.64 -2.41 5.00
C ILE A 105 12.45 -3.48 3.93
N GLU A 106 12.87 -4.71 4.21
CA GLU A 106 12.82 -5.82 3.25
C GLU A 106 11.40 -6.28 2.99
N VAL A 107 10.58 -6.44 4.04
CA VAL A 107 9.20 -6.93 3.93
C VAL A 107 8.25 -5.89 3.32
N VAL A 108 8.43 -4.61 3.64
CA VAL A 108 7.51 -3.53 3.21
C VAL A 108 8.03 -2.77 1.99
N HIS A 109 9.28 -2.99 1.58
CA HIS A 109 9.92 -2.33 0.45
C HIS A 109 9.96 -0.79 0.56
N ILE A 110 10.30 -0.29 1.76
CA ILE A 110 10.41 1.15 2.07
C ILE A 110 11.86 1.57 2.29
N THR A 111 12.14 2.87 2.24
CA THR A 111 13.48 3.38 2.54
C THR A 111 13.80 3.28 4.04
N PRO A 112 15.09 3.25 4.43
CA PRO A 112 15.48 3.26 5.84
C PRO A 112 14.98 4.49 6.62
N GLU A 113 14.81 5.62 5.95
CA GLU A 113 14.25 6.83 6.53
C GLU A 113 12.78 6.65 6.91
N ILE A 114 11.96 6.16 5.97
CA ILE A 114 10.53 5.90 6.21
C ILE A 114 10.37 4.86 7.33
N ALA A 115 11.16 3.78 7.31
CA ALA A 115 11.11 2.74 8.32
C ALA A 115 11.37 3.30 9.73
N ARG A 116 12.46 4.07 9.92
CA ARG A 116 12.79 4.69 11.21
C ARG A 116 11.72 5.67 11.67
N MET A 117 11.20 6.50 10.77
CA MET A 117 10.13 7.44 11.10
C MET A 117 8.87 6.73 11.59
N CYS A 118 8.41 5.70 10.87
CA CYS A 118 7.18 4.99 11.21
C CYS A 118 7.26 4.23 12.53
N VAL A 119 8.44 3.68 12.84
CA VAL A 119 8.68 3.06 14.15
C VAL A 119 8.69 4.13 15.25
N ALA A 120 9.37 5.25 15.06
CA ALA A 120 9.42 6.33 16.04
C ALA A 120 8.04 6.96 16.31
N GLU A 121 7.22 7.19 15.28
CA GLU A 121 5.86 7.72 15.39
C GLU A 121 4.93 6.80 16.22
N SER A 122 5.25 5.51 16.28
CA SER A 122 4.44 4.50 16.96
C SER A 122 5.00 4.08 18.33
N ASP A 123 6.11 4.66 18.79
CA ASP A 123 6.84 4.12 19.95
C ASP A 123 6.10 4.30 21.28
N VAL A 124 5.24 5.32 21.35
CA VAL A 124 4.38 5.59 22.52
C VAL A 124 3.23 4.60 22.68
N GLU A 125 2.91 3.85 21.63
CA GLU A 125 1.83 2.86 21.66
C GLU A 125 2.28 1.58 22.37
N LYS A 126 1.53 1.20 23.40
CA LYS A 126 1.84 0.04 24.25
C LYS A 126 1.17 -1.23 23.77
N ASN A 127 0.03 -1.11 23.10
CA ASN A 127 -0.65 -2.26 22.53
C ASN A 127 0.05 -2.69 21.24
N GLU A 128 0.66 -3.87 21.24
CA GLU A 128 1.45 -4.35 20.10
C GLU A 128 0.64 -4.50 18.81
N CYS A 129 -0.62 -4.96 18.90
CA CYS A 129 -1.48 -5.04 17.72
C CYS A 129 -1.66 -3.64 17.10
N ARG A 130 -1.96 -2.65 17.95
CA ARG A 130 -2.11 -1.26 17.51
C ARG A 130 -0.78 -0.68 17.02
N LYS A 131 0.34 -0.95 17.69
CA LYS A 131 1.68 -0.49 17.30
C LYS A 131 2.04 -1.00 15.90
N MET A 132 1.87 -2.29 15.65
CA MET A 132 2.18 -2.88 14.34
C MET A 132 1.24 -2.36 13.25
N TYR A 133 -0.04 -2.15 13.57
CA TYR A 133 -0.98 -1.49 12.66
C TYR A 133 -0.54 -0.05 12.31
N LEU A 134 -0.13 0.75 13.31
CA LEU A 134 0.30 2.13 13.09
C LEU A 134 1.57 2.20 12.24
N ILE A 135 2.54 1.30 12.48
CA ILE A 135 3.75 1.18 11.65
C ILE A 135 3.35 0.85 10.21
N ALA A 136 2.53 -0.18 10.00
CA ALA A 136 2.07 -0.56 8.67
C ALA A 136 1.31 0.58 7.97
N LEU A 137 0.43 1.29 8.68
CA LEU A 137 -0.35 2.41 8.14
C LEU A 137 0.54 3.59 7.77
N CYS A 138 1.54 3.91 8.60
CA CYS A 138 2.52 4.93 8.33
C CYS A 138 3.34 4.62 7.08
N SER A 139 3.80 3.37 6.95
CA SER A 139 4.56 2.88 5.79
C SER A 139 3.71 2.94 4.52
N MET A 140 2.48 2.43 4.57
CA MET A 140 1.54 2.46 3.44
C MET A 140 1.26 3.87 2.94
N ARG A 141 1.06 4.84 3.84
CA ARG A 141 0.81 6.25 3.48
C ARG A 141 1.99 6.95 2.81
N ARG A 142 3.21 6.43 2.97
CA ARG A 142 4.44 7.03 2.42
C ARG A 142 5.00 6.25 1.23
N LEU A 143 4.52 5.02 1.03
CA LEU A 143 4.82 4.19 -0.14
C LEU A 143 4.04 4.63 -1.39
N LEU A 144 2.92 5.36 -1.24
CA LEU A 144 1.95 5.73 -2.29
C LEU A 144 1.79 7.25 -2.44
#